data_AF-A0ABD4SQJ0-F1
#
_entry.id   AF-A0ABD4SQJ0-F1
#
_cell.length_a   1.000
_cell.length_b   1.000
_cell.length_c   1.000
_cell.angle_alpha   90.00
_cell.angle_beta   90.00
_cell.angle_gamma   90.00
#
_symmetry.space_group_name_H-M   'P 1'
#
loop_
_entity.id
_entity.type
_entity.pdbx_description
1 polymer ?
#
loop_
_entity_poly.entity_id
_entity_poly.type
_entity_poly.pdbx_seq_one_letter_code
_entity_poly.pdbx_strand_id
1 'polypeptide(L)' 'MKKQVPVNEKGYRIGQHHHNAVLTDPDVELVRILRERDGKPYGWLALKFEVPKSTIAAICQYKRRAQTIADWKAV' A
#
# COMPACT_ATOMS: atom_id res chain seq x y z
N MET A 1 -20.59 10.01 14.19
CA MET A 1 -19.75 8.79 14.28
C MET A 1 -18.30 9.21 14.12
N LYS A 2 -17.39 8.76 15.00
CA LYS A 2 -15.95 8.99 14.83
C LYS A 2 -15.43 8.10 13.70
N LYS A 3 -14.50 8.60 12.89
CA LYS A 3 -13.92 7.85 11.77
C LYS A 3 -13.01 6.78 12.37
N GLN A 4 -13.11 5.54 11.92
CA GLN A 4 -12.22 4.48 12.38
C GLN A 4 -11.05 4.31 11.41
N VAL A 5 -9.86 4.07 11.95
CA VAL A 5 -8.63 3.87 11.18
C VAL A 5 -7.91 2.61 11.69
N PRO A 6 -7.53 1.69 10.79
CA PRO A 6 -6.83 0.46 11.19
C PRO A 6 -5.40 0.78 11.64
N VAL A 7 -4.96 0.08 12.69
CA VAL A 7 -3.60 0.18 13.23
C VAL A 7 -2.94 -1.20 13.36
N ASN A 8 -1.60 -1.21 13.38
CA ASN A 8 -0.82 -2.42 13.68
C ASN A 8 -0.63 -2.61 15.20
N GLU A 9 0.09 -3.67 15.59
CA GLU A 9 0.38 -4.03 17.00
C GLU A 9 1.07 -2.92 17.80
N LYS A 10 1.74 -1.98 17.13
CA LYS A 10 2.40 -0.82 17.76
C LYS A 10 1.49 0.42 17.81
N GLY A 11 0.24 0.32 17.35
CA GLY A 11 -0.71 1.43 17.31
C GLY A 11 -0.50 2.41 16.14
N TYR A 12 0.35 2.08 15.16
CA TYR A 12 0.55 2.92 13.97
C TYR A 12 -0.51 2.65 12.90
N ARG A 13 -1.00 3.70 12.26
CA ARG A 13 -1.95 3.61 11.13
C ARG A 13 -1.33 2.82 9.97
N ILE A 14 -2.10 1.94 9.35
CA ILE A 14 -1.62 1.09 8.25
C ILE A 14 -2.44 1.26 6.97
N GLY A 15 -1.97 0.61 5.89
CA GLY A 15 -2.61 0.67 4.58
C GLY A 15 -2.61 2.08 4.00
N GLN A 16 -3.71 2.46 3.37
CA GLN A 16 -3.94 3.79 2.82
C GLN A 16 -4.05 4.89 3.89
N HIS A 17 -4.19 4.52 5.17
CA HIS A 17 -4.32 5.49 6.26
C HIS A 17 -2.98 5.87 6.91
N HIS A 18 -1.88 5.26 6.46
CA HIS A 18 -0.55 5.67 6.85
C HIS A 18 -0.26 7.10 6.34
N HIS A 19 0.34 7.96 7.16
CA HIS A 19 0.53 9.39 6.85
C HIS A 19 1.33 9.66 5.56
N ASN A 20 2.24 8.74 5.19
CA ASN A 20 3.01 8.79 3.93
C ASN A 20 2.42 7.95 2.80
N ALA A 21 1.19 7.43 2.94
CA ALA A 21 0.56 6.64 1.87
C ALA A 21 0.09 7.57 0.75
N VAL A 22 0.70 7.42 -0.42
CA VAL A 22 0.28 8.09 -1.67
C VAL A 22 -0.61 7.20 -2.53
N LEU A 23 -0.55 5.88 -2.35
CA LEU A 23 -1.39 4.90 -3.04
C LEU A 23 -2.50 4.39 -2.11
N THR A 24 -3.71 4.25 -2.62
CA THR A 24 -4.82 3.61 -1.89
C THR A 24 -4.59 2.11 -1.73
N ASP A 25 -5.39 1.42 -0.91
CA ASP A 25 -5.29 -0.05 -0.80
C ASP A 25 -5.67 -0.75 -2.13
N PRO A 26 -6.72 -0.30 -2.86
CA PRO A 26 -7.00 -0.79 -4.21
C PRO A 26 -5.86 -0.56 -5.22
N ASP A 27 -5.17 0.59 -5.17
CA ASP A 27 -4.04 0.85 -6.08
C ASP A 27 -2.89 -0.14 -5.86
N VAL A 28 -2.58 -0.44 -4.59
CA VAL A 28 -1.55 -1.42 -4.23
C VAL A 28 -1.91 -2.81 -4.72
N GLU A 29 -3.18 -3.19 -4.61
CA GLU A 29 -3.67 -4.46 -5.14
C GLU A 29 -3.54 -4.50 -6.67
N LEU A 30 -3.91 -3.42 -7.37
CA LEU A 30 -3.76 -3.32 -8.81
C LEU A 30 -2.28 -3.37 -9.24
N VAL A 31 -1.36 -2.75 -8.49
CA VAL A 31 0.09 -2.87 -8.74
C VAL A 31 0.53 -4.34 -8.69
N ARG A 32 0.07 -5.10 -7.69
CA ARG A 32 0.40 -6.53 -7.55
C ARG A 32 -0.18 -7.35 -8.69
N ILE A 33 -1.46 -7.15 -9.02
CA ILE A 33 -2.12 -7.82 -10.14
C ILE A 33 -1.36 -7.57 -11.46
N LEU A 34 -1.08 -6.32 -11.78
CA LEU A 34 -0.38 -5.96 -13.02
C LEU A 34 1.05 -6.50 -13.06
N ARG A 35 1.71 -6.64 -11.90
CA ARG A 35 3.03 -7.25 -11.83
C ARG A 35 3.00 -8.76 -11.98
N GLU A 36 2.16 -9.43 -11.20
CA GLU A 36 2.17 -10.89 -11.02
C GLU A 36 1.39 -11.61 -12.13
N ARG A 37 0.26 -11.04 -12.58
CA ARG A 37 -0.58 -11.64 -13.62
C ARG A 37 -0.19 -11.15 -15.02
N ASP A 38 0.02 -9.83 -15.17
CA ASP A 38 0.28 -9.23 -16.49
C ASP A 38 1.77 -9.04 -16.80
N GLY A 39 2.66 -9.36 -15.85
CA GLY A 39 4.11 -9.28 -16.03
C GLY A 39 4.66 -7.86 -16.23
N LYS A 40 3.93 -6.81 -15.83
CA LYS A 40 4.36 -5.42 -16.09
C LYS A 40 5.70 -5.10 -15.39
N PRO A 41 6.63 -4.42 -16.08
CA PRO A 41 7.91 -4.06 -15.48
C PRO A 41 7.74 -2.89 -14.49
N TYR A 42 8.61 -2.81 -13.49
CA TYR A 42 8.52 -1.77 -12.44
C TYR A 42 8.57 -0.34 -12.99
N GLY A 43 9.29 -0.10 -14.09
CA GLY A 43 9.34 1.24 -14.70
C GLY A 43 7.99 1.68 -15.28
N TRP A 44 7.26 0.75 -15.90
CA TRP A 44 5.94 1.02 -16.44
C TRP A 44 4.93 1.27 -15.31
N LEU A 45 5.00 0.48 -14.24
CA LEU A 45 4.15 0.68 -13.06
C LEU A 45 4.47 2.01 -12.35
N ALA A 46 5.75 2.37 -12.24
CA ALA A 46 6.16 3.64 -11.63
C ALA A 46 5.58 4.85 -12.39
N LEU A 47 5.60 4.80 -13.72
CA LEU A 47 4.98 5.83 -14.56
C LEU A 47 3.45 5.84 -14.40
N LYS A 48 2.80 4.68 -14.44
CA LYS A 48 1.33 4.57 -14.36
C LYS A 48 0.76 5.08 -13.03
N PHE A 49 1.44 4.79 -11.92
CA PHE A 49 1.00 5.14 -10.57
C PHE A 49 1.69 6.39 -10.03
N GLU A 50 2.50 7.07 -10.85
CA GLU A 50 3.20 8.32 -10.52
C GLU A 50 4.00 8.25 -9.20
N VAL A 51 4.64 7.10 -8.96
CA VAL A 51 5.46 6.87 -7.77
C VAL A 51 6.87 6.39 -8.15
N PRO A 52 7.88 6.62 -7.30
CA PRO A 52 9.22 6.12 -7.55
C PRO A 52 9.25 4.61 -7.78
N LYS A 53 10.11 4.17 -8.71
CA LYS A 53 10.33 2.74 -9.01
C LYS A 53 10.70 1.92 -7.77
N SER A 54 11.40 2.51 -6.80
CA SER A 54 11.73 1.90 -5.51
C SER A 54 10.49 1.61 -4.66
N THR A 55 9.48 2.48 -4.68
CA THR A 55 8.19 2.27 -4.01
C THR A 55 7.44 1.10 -4.63
N ILE A 56 7.35 1.04 -5.96
CA ILE A 56 6.77 -0.11 -6.68
C ILE A 56 7.50 -1.40 -6.32
N ALA A 57 8.84 -1.40 -6.41
CA ALA A 57 9.64 -2.59 -6.09
C ALA A 57 9.40 -3.07 -4.65
N ALA A 58 9.31 -2.17 -3.67
CA ALA A 58 9.03 -2.52 -2.29
C ALA A 58 7.61 -3.08 -2.08
N ILE A 59 6.60 -2.59 -2.83
CA ILE A 59 5.23 -3.13 -2.82
C ILE A 59 5.19 -4.52 -3.45
N CYS A 60 5.78 -4.71 -4.63
CA CYS A 60 5.80 -6.00 -5.33
C CYS A 60 6.61 -7.07 -4.59
N GLN A 61 7.61 -6.67 -3.81
CA GLN A 61 8.40 -7.59 -2.96
C GLN A 61 7.77 -7.78 -1.57
N TYR A 62 6.58 -7.23 -1.32
CA TYR A 62 5.88 -7.30 -0.03
C TYR A 62 6.69 -6.77 1.17
N LYS A 63 7.72 -5.94 0.91
CA LYS A 63 8.50 -5.24 1.94
C LYS A 63 7.72 -4.09 2.57
N ARG A 64 6.72 -3.57 1.85
CA ARG A 64 5.76 -2.55 2.30
C ARG A 64 4.34 -3.01 2.00
N ARG A 65 3.36 -2.42 2.69
CA ARG A 65 1.92 -2.71 2.49
C ARG A 65 1.58 -4.20 2.69
N ALA A 66 2.27 -4.84 3.65
CA ALA A 66 2.08 -6.23 4.06
C ALA A 66 1.95 -6.29 5.60
N GLN A 67 1.14 -5.40 6.17
CA GLN A 67 0.84 -5.38 7.61
C GLN A 67 -0.61 -5.79 7.82
N THR A 68 -0.86 -6.52 8.90
CA THR A 68 -2.20 -6.93 9.33
C THR A 68 -2.80 -5.92 10.29
N ILE A 69 -4.13 -5.82 10.28
CA ILE A 69 -4.88 -5.01 11.23
C ILE A 69 -4.81 -5.71 12.59
N ALA A 70 -4.30 -5.02 13.61
CA ALA A 70 -4.32 -5.49 14.99
C ALA A 70 -5.48 -4.86 15.79
N ASP A 71 -5.83 -3.60 15.49
CA ASP A 71 -6.91 -2.88 16.17
C ASP A 71 -7.44 -1.72 15.30
N TRP A 72 -8.50 -1.05 15.76
CA TRP A 72 -9.13 0.11 15.13
C TRP A 72 -9.15 1.32 16.05
N LYS A 73 -8.54 2.43 15.62
CA LYS A 73 -8.52 3.69 16.37
C LYS A 73 -9.58 4.65 15.87
N ALA A 74 -10.39 5.19 16.79
CA ALA A 74 -11.29 6.30 16.51
C ALA A 74 -10.51 7.62 16.37
N VAL A 75 -10.76 8.34 15.27
CA VAL A 75 -10.25 9.69 14.95
C VAL A 75 -11.38 10.65 14.62
#